data_AF-A0A3B8X815-F1
#
_entry.id   AF-A0A3B8X815-F1
#
_cell.length_a   1.000
_cell.length_b   1.000
_cell.length_c   1.000
_cell.angle_alpha   90.00
_cell.angle_beta   90.00
_cell.angle_gamma   90.00
#
_symmetry.space_group_name_H-M   'P 1'
#
loop_
_entity.id
_entity.type
_entity.pdbx_description
1 polymer ?
#
loop_
_entity_poly.entity_id
_entity_poly.type
_entity_poly.pdbx_seq_one_letter_code
_entity_poly.pdbx_strand_id
1 'polypeptide(L)' 'MPLTHKEDCGTNADGTVNYDYCQYCYKEGRFLQDCTMNQMIEHCAQFLDEVNKNLPAPMTREQYIQMMQGFFPLLKRWKR' A
#
# COMPACT_ATOMS: atom_id res chain seq x y z
N MET A 1 6.07 -4.58 -5.37
CA MET A 1 7.33 -4.19 -4.69
C MET A 1 7.60 -5.24 -3.63
N PRO A 2 8.68 -6.02 -3.69
CA PRO A 2 9.04 -6.89 -2.59
C PRO A 2 9.32 -6.01 -1.37
N LEU A 3 8.64 -6.28 -0.26
CA LEU A 3 8.96 -5.68 1.03
C LEU A 3 10.31 -6.27 1.44
N THR A 4 11.40 -5.59 1.09
CA THR A 4 12.78 -6.07 1.32
C THR A 4 13.17 -6.01 2.78
N HIS A 5 12.54 -5.15 3.57
CA HIS A 5 12.79 -5.00 5.00
C HIS A 5 11.66 -5.65 5.80
N LYS A 6 12.04 -6.54 6.73
CA LYS A 6 11.10 -7.15 7.70
C LYS A 6 10.38 -6.10 8.54
N GLU A 7 10.99 -4.95 8.73
CA GLU A 7 10.46 -3.82 9.48
C GLU A 7 9.21 -3.28 8.78
N ASP A 8 9.23 -3.19 7.45
CA ASP A 8 8.09 -2.76 6.64
C ASP A 8 7.04 -3.86 6.46
N CYS A 9 7.34 -5.10 6.83
CA CYS A 9 6.44 -6.24 6.69
C CYS A 9 5.42 -6.30 7.84
N GLY A 10 4.20 -6.73 7.53
CA GLY A 10 3.14 -6.90 8.49
C GLY A 10 3.40 -8.05 9.45
N THR A 11 2.50 -8.22 10.42
CA THR A 11 2.53 -9.37 11.34
C THR A 11 1.23 -10.16 11.29
N ASN A 12 1.34 -11.49 11.32
CA ASN A 12 0.21 -12.40 11.46
C ASN A 12 -0.28 -12.45 12.92
N ALA A 13 -1.44 -13.07 13.16
CA ALA A 13 -2.01 -13.23 14.50
C ALA A 13 -1.06 -14.01 15.44
N ASP A 14 -0.27 -14.93 14.88
CA ASP A 14 0.74 -15.72 15.59
C ASP A 14 2.05 -14.95 15.90
N GLY A 15 2.12 -13.67 15.55
CA GLY A 15 3.33 -12.85 15.71
C GLY A 15 4.41 -13.08 14.65
N THR A 16 4.18 -13.97 13.68
CA THR A 16 5.10 -14.18 12.55
C THR A 16 5.03 -13.05 11.53
N VAL A 17 6.13 -12.79 10.82
CA VAL A 17 6.22 -11.74 9.79
C VAL A 17 5.42 -12.15 8.54
N ASN A 18 4.60 -11.23 8.06
CA ASN A 18 3.82 -11.33 6.84
C ASN A 18 4.52 -10.55 5.73
N TYR A 19 5.06 -11.26 4.73
CA TYR A 19 5.72 -10.65 3.57
C TYR A 19 4.76 -10.27 2.44
N ASP A 20 3.48 -10.63 2.57
CA ASP A 20 2.44 -10.30 1.59
C ASP A 20 1.88 -8.88 1.81
N TYR A 21 1.92 -8.38 3.04
CA TYR A 21 1.36 -7.10 3.43
C TYR A 21 2.35 -6.28 4.24
N CYS A 22 2.32 -4.95 4.14
CA CYS A 22 3.17 -4.09 4.95
C CYS A 22 2.60 -3.87 6.35
N GLN A 23 3.46 -3.50 7.31
CA GLN A 23 3.10 -3.20 8.71
C GLN A 23 2.02 -2.12 8.85
N TYR A 24 1.93 -1.22 7.87
CA TYR A 24 0.93 -0.14 7.84
C TYR A 24 -0.44 -0.63 7.37
N CYS A 25 -0.47 -1.69 6.57
CA CYS A 25 -1.72 -2.26 6.05
C CYS A 25 -2.23 -3.40 6.95
N TYR A 26 -1.34 -4.27 7.45
CA TYR A 26 -1.69 -5.50 8.13
C TYR A 26 -0.79 -5.74 9.34
N LYS A 27 -1.39 -5.88 10.51
CA LYS A 27 -0.68 -6.06 11.77
C LYS A 27 -1.49 -6.93 12.71
N GLU A 28 -0.83 -7.82 13.45
CA GLU A 28 -1.46 -8.76 14.38
C GLU A 28 -2.57 -9.62 13.75
N GLY A 29 -2.42 -10.00 12.49
CA GLY A 29 -3.40 -10.85 11.82
C GLY A 29 -4.63 -10.14 11.27
N ARG A 30 -4.67 -8.80 11.34
CA ARG A 30 -5.80 -7.98 10.89
C ARG A 30 -5.34 -6.81 10.03
N PHE A 31 -6.20 -6.38 9.11
CA PHE A 31 -6.00 -5.12 8.40
C PHE A 31 -6.28 -3.96 9.36
N LEU A 32 -5.36 -3.00 9.40
CA LEU A 32 -5.48 -1.83 10.28
C LEU A 32 -6.49 -0.80 9.76
N GLN A 33 -6.81 -0.85 8.47
CA GLN A 33 -7.74 0.05 7.83
C GLN A 33 -8.82 -0.72 7.08
N ASP A 34 -10.08 -0.48 7.42
CA ASP A 34 -11.25 -0.96 6.68
C ASP A 34 -11.65 0.11 5.64
N CYS A 35 -10.85 0.23 4.59
CA CYS A 35 -11.10 1.17 3.51
C CYS A 35 -11.20 0.40 2.20
N THR A 36 -12.08 0.86 1.31
CA THR A 36 -12.23 0.29 -0.04
C THR A 36 -11.01 0.63 -0.90
N MET A 37 -10.82 -0.10 -2.01
CA MET A 37 -9.73 0.16 -2.97
C MET A 37 -9.63 1.65 -3.35
N ASN A 38 -10.75 2.30 -3.70
CA ASN A 38 -10.77 3.71 -4.08
C ASN A 38 -10.39 4.63 -2.91
N GLN A 39 -10.86 4.36 -1.70
CA GLN A 39 -10.49 5.14 -0.52
C GLN A 39 -9.00 5.02 -0.21
N MET A 40 -8.42 3.83 -0.36
CA MET A 40 -6.98 3.65 -0.16
C MET A 40 -6.17 4.42 -1.21
N ILE A 41 -6.61 4.42 -2.48
CA ILE A 41 -5.97 5.18 -3.55
C ILE A 41 -6.02 6.69 -3.24
N GLU A 42 -7.18 7.19 -2.81
CA GLU A 42 -7.35 8.59 -2.41
C GLU A 42 -6.45 8.97 -1.21
N HIS A 43 -6.36 8.09 -0.21
CA HIS A 43 -5.49 8.27 0.95
C HIS A 43 -4.01 8.28 0.51
N CYS A 44 -3.57 7.32 -0.29
CA CYS A 44 -2.20 7.31 -0.85
C CYS A 44 -1.92 8.57 -1.69
N ALA A 45 -2.91 9.09 -2.42
CA ALA A 45 -2.79 10.30 -3.22
C ALA A 45 -2.64 11.58 -2.37
N GLN A 46 -2.96 11.55 -1.06
CA GLN A 46 -2.63 12.64 -0.13
C GLN A 46 -1.13 12.71 0.15
N PHE A 47 -0.44 11.56 0.15
CA PHE A 47 1.01 11.47 0.33
C PHE A 47 1.78 11.62 -0.98
N LEU A 48 1.11 11.94 -2.09
CA LEU A 48 1.74 12.13 -3.40
C LEU A 48 2.88 13.15 -3.35
N ASP A 49 2.72 14.22 -2.58
CA ASP A 49 3.74 15.27 -2.47
C ASP A 49 5.03 14.72 -1.83
N GLU A 50 4.91 13.89 -0.80
CA GLU A 50 6.06 13.20 -0.19
C GLU A 50 6.68 12.16 -1.11
N VAL A 51 5.84 11.44 -1.86
CA VAL A 51 6.31 10.48 -2.86
C VAL A 51 7.06 11.21 -3.99
N ASN A 52 6.54 12.34 -4.45
CA ASN A 52 7.15 13.18 -5.49
C ASN A 52 8.54 13.67 -5.10
N LYS A 53 8.79 13.97 -3.83
CA LYS A 53 10.13 14.36 -3.34
C LYS A 53 11.18 13.27 -3.53
N ASN A 54 10.76 12.01 -3.54
CA ASN A 54 11.64 10.85 -3.68
C ASN A 54 11.70 10.33 -5.13
N LEU A 55 10.90 10.90 -6.03
CA LEU A 55 10.87 10.50 -7.44
C LEU A 55 11.77 11.40 -8.29
N PRO A 56 12.37 10.85 -9.36
CA PRO A 56 13.21 11.63 -10.29
C PRO A 56 12.41 12.69 -11.06
N ALA A 57 11.10 12.50 -11.18
CA ALA A 57 10.18 13.48 -11.76
C ALA A 57 8.87 13.48 -10.97
N PRO A 58 8.30 14.66 -10.65
CA PRO A 58 7.03 14.75 -9.98
C PRO A 58 5.91 14.25 -10.88
N MET A 59 5.02 13.44 -10.31
CA MET A 59 3.82 12.92 -10.96
C MET A 59 2.58 13.66 -10.47
N THR A 60 1.58 13.77 -11.34
CA THR A 60 0.31 14.40 -10.99
C THR A 60 -0.58 13.42 -10.24
N ARG A 61 -1.56 13.97 -9.49
CA ARG A 61 -2.53 13.16 -8.74
C ARG A 61 -3.27 12.18 -9.64
N GLU A 62 -3.70 12.62 -10.81
CA GLU A 62 -4.39 11.77 -11.78
C GLU A 62 -3.52 10.61 -12.28
N GLN A 63 -2.25 10.87 -12.61
CA GLN A 63 -1.33 9.82 -13.03
C GLN A 63 -1.08 8.79 -11.92
N TYR A 64 -0.90 9.26 -10.69
CA TYR A 64 -0.71 8.39 -9.53
C TYR A 64 -1.96 7.53 -9.27
N ILE A 65 -3.15 8.13 -9.31
CA ILE A 65 -4.43 7.43 -9.15
C ILE A 65 -4.58 6.37 -10.24
N GLN A 66 -4.34 6.70 -11.52
CA GLN A 66 -4.44 5.74 -12.62
C GLN A 66 -3.46 4.58 -12.46
N MET A 67 -2.21 4.87 -12.09
CA MET A 67 -1.19 3.85 -11.83
C MET A 67 -1.65 2.92 -10.70
N MET A 68 -2.18 3.48 -9.62
CA MET A 68 -2.70 2.71 -8.51
C MET A 68 -3.96 1.91 -8.87
N GLN A 69 -4.87 2.46 -9.67
CA GLN A 69 -6.05 1.71 -10.15
C GLN A 69 -5.68 0.50 -11.00
N GLY A 70 -4.57 0.55 -11.76
CA GLY A 70 -4.04 -0.60 -12.47
C GLY A 70 -3.29 -1.58 -11.57
N PHE A 71 -2.62 -1.08 -10.53
CA PHE A 71 -1.78 -1.89 -9.64
C PHE A 71 -2.56 -2.58 -8.50
N PHE A 72 -3.52 -1.89 -7.89
CA PHE A 72 -4.32 -2.40 -6.78
C PHE A 72 -5.07 -3.71 -7.08
N PRO A 73 -5.70 -3.92 -8.25
CA PRO A 73 -6.33 -5.22 -8.57
C PRO A 73 -5.33 -6.38 -8.67
N LEU A 74 -4.01 -6.11 -8.80
CA LEU A 74 -2.97 -7.14 -8.75
C LEU A 74 -2.62 -7.55 -7.31
N LEU A 75 -2.99 -6.75 -6.30
CA LEU A 75 -2.71 -7.02 -4.89
C LEU A 75 -3.67 -8.08 -4.35
N LYS A 76 -3.15 -9.06 -3.59
CA LYS A 76 -3.95 -10.14 -2.97
C LYS A 76 -5.15 -9.63 -2.13
N ARG A 77 -5.04 -8.42 -1.56
CA ARG A 77 -6.12 -7.78 -0.79
C ARG A 77 -7.36 -7.45 -1.64
N TRP A 78 -7.17 -7.07 -2.90
CA TRP A 78 -8.24 -6.59 -3.79
C TRP A 78 -8.42 -7.48 -5.02
N LYS A 79 -7.57 -8.51 -5.16
CA LYS A 79 -7.67 -9.53 -6.19
C LYS A 79 -8.98 -10.30 -5.98
N ARG A 80 -9.92 -10.15 -6.93
CA ARG A 80 -11.12 -10.99 -7.03
C ARG A 80 -10.76 -12.37 -7.55
#